data_AF-A0A7X9UHP5-F1
#
_entry.id   AF-A0A7X9UHP5-F1
#
_cell.length_a   1.000
_cell.length_b   1.000
_cell.length_c   1.000
_cell.angle_alpha   90.00
_cell.angle_beta   90.00
_cell.angle_gamma   90.00
#
_symmetry.space_group_name_H-M   'P 1'
#
loop_
_entity.id
_entity.type
_entity.pdbx_description
1 polymer ?
#
loop_
_entity_poly.entity_id
_entity_poly.type
_entity_poly.pdbx_seq_one_letter_code
_entity_poly.pdbx_strand_id
1 'polypeptide(L)'
;MTSLAVLAFILGISCWAYFGLLGNPLKKNDAEQQVTTYLIEQKGYSPEQLIEVQGTYSSKSSEAPYGASVTFADEPEAKYQYIIFNNGEIKQYSHTSDHPKHEEPMVR
;
A
#
# COMPACT_ATOMS: atom_id res chain seq x y z
N MET A 1 1.04 13.52 -40.32
CA MET A 1 0.65 12.21 -39.73
C MET A 1 1.75 11.57 -38.89
N THR A 2 3.05 11.76 -39.21
CA THR A 2 4.18 11.19 -38.44
C THR A 2 4.37 11.80 -37.05
N SER A 3 4.25 13.14 -36.90
CA SER A 3 4.46 13.81 -35.60
C SER A 3 3.45 13.41 -34.51
N LEU A 4 2.16 13.28 -34.85
CA LEU A 4 1.13 12.81 -33.92
C LEU A 4 1.36 11.36 -33.49
N ALA A 5 1.81 10.49 -34.40
CA ALA A 5 2.09 9.09 -34.10
C ALA A 5 3.31 8.96 -33.15
N VAL A 6 4.36 9.75 -33.38
CA VAL A 6 5.53 9.78 -32.49
C VAL A 6 5.17 10.30 -31.10
N LEU A 7 4.35 11.36 -31.02
CA LEU A 7 3.87 11.90 -29.74
C LEU A 7 3.05 10.87 -28.97
N ALA A 8 2.11 10.20 -29.64
CA ALA A 8 1.30 9.15 -29.02
C ALA A 8 2.16 7.98 -28.51
N PHE A 9 3.22 7.62 -29.24
CA PHE A 9 4.15 6.56 -28.83
C PHE A 9 4.96 6.95 -27.58
N ILE A 10 5.47 8.18 -27.53
CA ILE A 10 6.18 8.71 -26.36
C ILE A 10 5.26 8.74 -25.13
N LEU A 11 4.03 9.23 -25.31
CA LEU A 11 3.02 9.23 -24.23
C LEU A 11 2.68 7.81 -23.75
N GLY A 12 2.54 6.86 -24.68
CA GLY A 12 2.31 5.46 -24.36
C GLY A 12 3.43 4.84 -23.51
N ILE A 13 4.69 5.02 -23.92
CA ILE A 13 5.86 4.54 -23.16
C ILE A 13 5.95 5.24 -21.80
N SER A 14 5.71 6.54 -21.76
CA SER A 14 5.78 7.33 -20.52
C SER A 14 4.73 6.88 -19.51
N CYS A 15 3.48 6.64 -19.97
CA CYS A 15 2.43 6.06 -19.14
C CYS A 15 2.78 4.64 -18.66
N TRP A 16 3.28 3.79 -19.57
CA TRP A 16 3.66 2.41 -19.21
C TRP A 16 4.78 2.39 -18.16
N ALA A 17 5.83 3.20 -18.35
CA ALA A 17 6.93 3.35 -17.40
C ALA A 17 6.45 3.93 -16.05
N TYR A 18 5.58 4.94 -16.07
CA TYR A 18 4.99 5.52 -14.86
C TYR A 18 4.27 4.45 -14.03
N PHE A 19 3.39 3.65 -14.64
CA PHE A 19 2.66 2.61 -13.93
C PHE A 19 3.56 1.47 -13.43
N GLY A 20 4.59 1.09 -14.19
CA GLY A 20 5.55 0.07 -13.77
C GLY A 20 6.44 0.51 -12.60
N LEU A 21 6.73 1.80 -12.48
CA LEU A 21 7.61 2.33 -11.42
C LEU A 21 6.84 2.76 -10.16
N LEU A 22 5.67 3.38 -10.33
CA LEU A 22 4.93 4.03 -9.23
C LEU A 22 3.62 3.31 -8.87
N GLY A 23 3.22 2.33 -9.70
CA GLY A 23 1.97 1.60 -9.54
C GLY A 23 0.76 2.42 -9.98
N ASN A 24 -0.35 1.73 -10.18
CA ASN A 24 -1.65 2.35 -10.43
C ASN A 24 -2.19 3.08 -9.18
N PRO A 25 -2.45 4.41 -9.23
CA PRO A 25 -3.03 5.17 -8.11
C PRO A 25 -4.39 4.64 -7.63
N LEU A 26 -5.23 4.13 -8.51
CA LEU A 26 -6.53 3.54 -8.13
C LEU A 26 -6.33 2.30 -7.26
N LYS A 27 -5.33 1.47 -7.59
CA LYS A 27 -5.00 0.28 -6.79
C LYS A 27 -4.37 0.64 -5.43
N LYS A 28 -3.64 1.76 -5.36
CA LYS A 28 -3.14 2.27 -4.07
C LYS A 28 -4.29 2.70 -3.17
N ASN A 29 -5.27 3.44 -3.70
CA ASN A 29 -6.46 3.84 -2.96
C ASN A 29 -7.31 2.63 -2.53
N ASP A 30 -7.50 1.66 -3.43
CA ASP A 30 -8.17 0.40 -3.10
C ASP A 30 -7.44 -0.36 -1.97
N ALA A 31 -6.11 -0.43 -2.01
CA ALA A 31 -5.31 -1.05 -0.94
C ALA A 31 -5.41 -0.31 0.39
N GLU A 32 -5.45 1.03 0.37
CA GLU A 32 -5.70 1.87 1.55
C GLU A 32 -7.05 1.53 2.20
N GLN A 33 -8.11 1.43 1.39
CA GLN A 33 -9.44 1.06 1.87
C GLN A 33 -9.45 -0.37 2.43
N GLN A 34 -8.87 -1.34 1.74
CA GLN A 34 -8.81 -2.73 2.20
C GLN A 34 -8.07 -2.89 3.54
N VAL A 35 -6.92 -2.23 3.70
CA VAL A 35 -6.18 -2.27 4.97
C VAL A 35 -6.95 -1.55 6.08
N THR A 36 -7.59 -0.42 5.78
CA THR A 36 -8.43 0.30 6.75
C THR A 36 -9.58 -0.59 7.23
N THR A 37 -10.31 -1.22 6.32
CA THR A 37 -11.38 -2.18 6.62
C THR A 37 -10.87 -3.35 7.44
N TYR A 38 -9.73 -3.92 7.08
CA TYR A 38 -9.10 -5.00 7.85
C TYR A 38 -8.80 -4.61 9.30
N LEU A 39 -8.19 -3.44 9.51
CA LEU A 39 -7.84 -2.96 10.84
C LEU A 39 -9.09 -2.67 11.69
N ILE A 40 -10.13 -2.08 11.10
CA ILE A 40 -11.35 -1.75 11.84
C ILE A 40 -12.19 -3.01 12.10
N GLU A 41 -12.53 -3.75 11.06
CA GLU A 41 -13.52 -4.83 11.15
C GLU A 41 -12.93 -6.13 11.69
N GLN A 42 -11.69 -6.46 11.33
CA GLN A 42 -11.07 -7.73 11.72
C GLN A 42 -10.18 -7.60 12.95
N LYS A 43 -9.46 -6.47 13.10
CA LYS A 43 -8.58 -6.22 14.25
C LYS A 43 -9.24 -5.40 15.36
N GLY A 44 -10.39 -4.78 15.09
CA GLY A 44 -11.17 -4.08 16.10
C GLY A 44 -10.62 -2.71 16.50
N TYR A 45 -9.75 -2.10 15.68
CA TYR A 45 -9.33 -0.72 15.89
C TYR A 45 -10.48 0.24 15.64
N SER A 46 -10.58 1.31 16.44
CA SER A 46 -11.49 2.40 16.12
C SER A 46 -10.90 3.31 15.05
N PRO A 47 -11.72 3.98 14.22
CA PRO A 47 -11.22 4.91 13.22
C PRO A 47 -10.34 6.02 13.79
N GLU A 48 -10.59 6.46 15.03
CA GLU A 48 -9.80 7.52 15.68
C GLU A 48 -8.38 7.07 16.07
N GLN A 49 -8.13 5.76 16.15
CA GLN A 49 -6.81 5.21 16.42
C GLN A 49 -5.91 5.19 15.18
N LEU A 50 -6.46 5.36 13.99
CA LEU A 50 -5.74 5.38 12.73
C LEU A 50 -5.56 6.83 12.27
N ILE A 51 -4.38 7.42 12.54
CA ILE A 51 -4.08 8.79 12.11
C ILE A 51 -4.01 8.87 10.58
N GLU A 52 -3.30 7.91 10.00
CA GLU A 52 -3.04 7.86 8.56
C GLU A 52 -3.00 6.41 8.11
N VAL A 53 -3.71 6.12 7.02
CA VAL A 53 -3.51 4.92 6.22
C VAL A 53 -3.22 5.41 4.82
N GLN A 54 -2.05 5.04 4.27
CA GLN A 54 -1.62 5.48 2.95
C GLN A 54 -1.33 4.28 2.06
N GLY A 55 -2.03 4.18 0.94
CA GLY A 55 -1.80 3.14 -0.05
C GLY A 55 -0.35 3.13 -0.59
N THR A 56 0.30 1.97 -0.58
CA THR A 56 1.68 1.78 -1.05
C THR A 56 1.74 0.88 -2.27
N TYR A 57 2.84 1.01 -3.02
CA TYR A 57 3.17 0.15 -4.15
C TYR A 57 4.64 -0.25 -4.08
N SER A 58 4.93 -1.51 -4.40
CA SER A 58 6.27 -2.04 -4.55
C SER A 58 6.40 -2.75 -5.90
N SER A 59 7.28 -2.25 -6.76
CA SER A 59 7.64 -2.93 -8.00
C SER A 59 8.50 -4.18 -7.79
N LYS A 60 8.95 -4.44 -6.55
CA LYS A 60 9.82 -5.56 -6.20
C LYS A 60 9.06 -6.86 -5.92
N SER A 61 7.74 -6.82 -5.72
CA SER A 61 6.91 -7.98 -5.40
C SER A 61 5.82 -8.18 -6.44
N SER A 62 5.83 -9.33 -7.12
CA SER A 62 4.73 -9.74 -8.01
C SER A 62 3.56 -10.37 -7.26
N GLU A 63 3.80 -10.93 -6.07
CA GLU A 63 2.80 -11.63 -5.26
C GLU A 63 1.98 -10.70 -4.35
N ALA A 64 2.58 -9.58 -3.96
CA ALA A 64 1.95 -8.55 -3.13
C ALA A 64 2.49 -7.14 -3.52
N PRO A 65 2.18 -6.65 -4.73
CA PRO A 65 2.68 -5.35 -5.19
C PRO A 65 2.04 -4.16 -4.47
N TYR A 66 0.91 -4.35 -3.80
CA TYR A 66 0.15 -3.28 -3.13
C TYR A 66 -0.03 -3.57 -1.64
N GLY A 67 -0.24 -2.49 -0.89
CA GLY A 67 -0.39 -2.53 0.56
C GLY A 67 -0.75 -1.15 1.11
N ALA A 68 -0.53 -0.94 2.40
CA ALA A 68 -0.64 0.37 3.00
C ALA A 68 0.38 0.57 4.13
N SER A 69 0.79 1.83 4.30
CA SER A 69 1.54 2.30 5.46
C SER A 69 0.54 2.89 6.44
N VAL A 70 0.59 2.46 7.71
CA VAL A 70 -0.35 2.85 8.76
C VAL A 70 0.40 3.56 9.88
N THR A 71 -0.16 4.68 10.33
CA THR A 71 0.31 5.45 11.49
C THR A 71 -0.78 5.41 12.56
N PHE A 72 -0.47 4.88 13.73
CA PHE A 72 -1.40 4.77 14.86
C PHE A 72 -1.30 5.98 15.78
N ALA A 73 -2.42 6.33 16.44
CA ALA A 73 -2.53 7.53 17.26
C ALA A 73 -1.63 7.54 18.50
N ASP A 74 -1.41 6.38 19.11
CA ASP A 74 -0.58 6.21 20.30
C ASP A 74 0.89 5.90 19.97
N GLU A 75 1.24 5.83 18.69
CA GLU A 75 2.61 5.72 18.16
C GLU A 75 2.80 6.51 16.85
N PRO A 76 2.66 7.86 16.88
CA PRO A 76 2.63 8.68 15.65
C PRO A 76 3.97 8.72 14.88
N GLU A 77 5.08 8.39 15.55
CA GLU A 77 6.42 8.32 14.94
C GLU A 77 6.69 6.97 14.26
N ALA A 78 5.84 5.96 14.51
CA ALA A 78 5.99 4.62 13.95
C ALA A 78 5.09 4.42 12.73
N LYS A 79 5.66 3.80 11.69
CA LYS A 79 4.91 3.36 10.51
C LYS A 79 4.87 1.85 10.45
N TYR A 80 3.67 1.31 10.30
CA TYR A 80 3.40 -0.12 10.17
C TYR A 80 3.04 -0.42 8.72
N GLN A 81 3.80 -1.31 8.07
CA GLN A 81 3.60 -1.66 6.67
C GLN A 81 2.76 -2.93 6.58
N TYR A 82 1.63 -2.84 5.89
CA TYR A 82 0.76 -3.95 5.56
C TYR A 82 0.85 -4.24 4.07
N ILE A 83 0.87 -5.52 3.70
CA ILE A 83 0.88 -5.99 2.32
C ILE A 83 -0.37 -6.81 2.04
N ILE A 84 -0.87 -6.71 0.81
CA ILE A 84 -2.03 -7.45 0.33
C ILE A 84 -1.53 -8.46 -0.71
N PHE A 85 -1.65 -9.74 -0.39
CA PHE A 85 -1.30 -10.82 -1.30
C PHE A 85 -2.35 -10.98 -2.39
N ASN A 86 -1.97 -11.54 -3.54
CA ASN A 86 -2.88 -11.78 -4.67
C ASN A 86 -4.08 -12.68 -4.33
N ASN A 87 -4.02 -13.45 -3.24
CA ASN A 87 -5.14 -14.25 -2.72
C ASN A 87 -6.09 -13.45 -1.81
N GLY A 88 -5.86 -12.15 -1.61
CA GLY A 88 -6.62 -11.27 -0.73
C GLY A 88 -6.19 -11.30 0.73
N GLU A 89 -5.18 -12.09 1.09
CA GLU A 89 -4.66 -12.12 2.46
C GLU A 89 -3.92 -10.81 2.78
N ILE A 90 -4.20 -10.23 3.95
CA ILE A 90 -3.55 -9.01 4.44
C ILE A 90 -2.68 -9.38 5.64
N LYS A 91 -1.41 -8.98 5.58
CA LYS A 91 -0.43 -9.21 6.65
C LYS A 91 0.39 -7.96 6.92
N GLN A 92 0.73 -7.75 8.18
CA GLN A 92 1.82 -6.84 8.51
C GLN A 92 3.15 -7.44 8.05
N TYR A 93 3.94 -6.63 7.36
CA TYR A 93 5.24 -7.02 6.79
C TYR A 93 6.42 -6.43 7.56
N SER A 94 6.31 -5.18 8.03
CA SER A 94 7.38 -4.51 8.76
C SER A 94 6.85 -3.34 9.58
N HIS A 95 7.68 -2.78 10.46
CA HIS A 95 7.42 -1.51 11.14
C HIS A 95 8.72 -0.72 11.35
N THR A 96 8.61 0.56 11.72
CA THR A 96 9.75 1.42 12.06
C THR A 96 9.94 1.65 13.57
N SER A 97 9.02 1.17 14.42
CA SER A 97 9.14 1.32 15.89
C SER A 97 10.25 0.44 16.48
N ASP A 98 11.00 0.97 17.44
CA ASP A 98 11.93 0.19 18.27
C ASP A 98 11.21 -0.66 19.33
N HIS A 99 9.99 -0.27 19.72
CA HIS A 99 9.17 -0.94 20.73
C HIS A 99 7.72 -1.02 20.22
N PRO A 100 7.44 -1.86 19.22
CA PRO A 100 6.17 -1.83 18.50
C PRO A 100 4.99 -2.27 19.38
N LYS A 101 3.96 -1.41 19.53
CA LYS A 101 2.71 -1.79 20.21
C LYS A 101 1.72 -2.54 19.33
N HIS A 102 1.83 -2.37 18.01
CA HIS A 102 0.88 -2.94 17.03
C HIS A 102 1.51 -4.05 16.19
N GLU A 103 2.56 -4.70 16.69
CA GLU A 103 3.17 -5.84 15.99
C GLU A 103 2.20 -7.03 15.97
N GLU A 104 1.86 -7.48 14.76
CA GLU A 104 1.10 -8.69 14.55
C GLU A 104 2.01 -9.92 14.55
N PRO A 105 1.52 -11.08 15.06
CA PRO A 105 2.28 -12.32 15.00
C PRO A 105 2.65 -12.67 13.55
N MET A 106 3.94 -12.86 13.29
CA MET A 106 4.37 -13.40 12.00
C MET A 106 3.74 -14.79 11.79
N VAL A 107 3.04 -14.97 10.68
CA VAL A 107 2.65 -16.31 10.23
C VAL A 107 3.92 -17.02 9.78
N ARG A 108 4.45 -17.90 10.64
CA ARG A 108 5.55 -18.82 10.32
C ARG A 108 5.16 -19.81 9.24
#